data_AF-V4CAF9-F1
#
_entry.id   AF-V4CAF9-F1
#
_cell.length_a   1.000
_cell.length_b   1.000
_cell.length_c   1.000
_cell.angle_alpha   90.00
_cell.angle_beta   90.00
_cell.angle_gamma   90.00
#
_symmetry.space_group_name_H-M   'P 1'
#
loop_
_entity.id
_entity.type
_entity.pdbx_description
1 polymer ?
#
loop_
_entity_poly.entity_id
_entity_poly.type
_entity_poly.pdbx_seq_one_letter_code
_entity_poly.pdbx_strand_id
1 'polypeptide(L)'
;MMLLLVFGLIHAIVAQGTIDPDVEAFQKHVAKTALEMWSSMDLNQNGEFDRDDLQAAISDYDLNGDNEVTRAEFEFGFDMAEPTLAILAKTLFAEYDENQDGFFDSKDLDGVYKRMDHIIHDGRISKAEFTSYYTELLTTLFLLQVQAEKEAQNKVLG
;
A
#
# COMPACT_ATOMS: atom_id res chain seq x y z
N MET A 1 0.67 -1.75 14.36
CA MET A 1 1.88 -1.23 15.05
C MET A 1 3.15 -1.25 14.15
N MET A 2 3.03 -1.58 12.85
CA MET A 2 4.16 -1.65 11.92
C MET A 2 4.55 -0.27 11.34
N LEU A 3 3.57 0.58 10.97
CA LEU A 3 3.80 1.93 10.45
C LEU A 3 4.67 2.83 11.36
N LEU A 4 4.42 2.83 12.68
CA LEU A 4 5.13 3.68 13.64
C LEU A 4 6.63 3.35 13.79
N LEU A 5 7.01 2.07 13.65
CA LEU A 5 8.42 1.64 13.67
C LEU A 5 9.13 2.01 12.35
N VAL A 6 8.38 2.09 11.26
CA VAL A 6 8.88 2.38 9.90
C VAL A 6 9.08 3.88 9.66
N PHE A 7 8.24 4.76 10.22
CA PHE A 7 8.47 6.22 10.19
C PHE A 7 9.86 6.59 10.73
N GLY A 8 10.35 5.86 11.75
CA GLY A 8 11.71 5.99 12.26
C GLY A 8 12.78 5.51 11.27
N LEU A 9 12.48 4.50 10.46
CA LEU A 9 13.41 3.93 9.48
C LEU A 9 13.62 4.85 8.27
N ILE A 10 12.55 5.44 7.73
CA ILE A 10 12.66 6.43 6.63
C ILE A 10 13.43 7.66 7.12
N HIS A 11 13.11 8.20 8.29
CA HIS A 11 13.87 9.33 8.87
C HIS A 11 15.34 8.97 9.13
N ALA A 12 15.65 7.75 9.56
CA ALA A 12 17.02 7.30 9.77
C ALA A 12 17.81 7.15 8.45
N ILE A 13 17.17 6.68 7.37
CA ILE A 13 17.78 6.60 6.02
C ILE A 13 18.03 8.02 5.46
N VAL A 14 17.07 8.94 5.63
CA VAL A 14 17.20 10.35 5.22
C VAL A 14 18.32 11.05 5.99
N ALA A 15 18.51 10.75 7.27
CA ALA A 15 19.55 11.35 8.10
C ALA A 15 20.99 10.89 7.75
N GLN A 16 21.15 9.79 7.00
CA GLN A 16 22.48 9.26 6.60
C GLN A 16 23.02 9.84 5.28
N GLY A 17 22.31 10.77 4.64
CA GLY A 17 22.91 11.75 3.73
C GLY A 17 23.01 11.39 2.24
N THR A 18 22.61 10.20 1.80
CA THR A 18 22.31 9.92 0.38
C THR A 18 21.24 8.85 0.30
N ILE A 19 20.03 9.22 -0.13
CA ILE A 19 19.06 8.24 -0.62
C ILE A 19 19.70 7.63 -1.88
N ASP A 20 19.75 6.30 -1.95
CA ASP A 20 20.20 5.57 -3.13
C ASP A 20 19.45 6.12 -4.37
N PRO A 21 20.14 6.53 -5.46
CA PRO A 21 19.48 7.06 -6.66
C PRO A 21 18.35 6.18 -7.20
N ASP A 22 18.45 4.87 -7.01
CA ASP A 22 17.40 3.92 -7.41
C ASP A 22 16.16 4.05 -6.51
N VAL A 23 16.34 4.34 -5.23
CA VAL A 23 15.24 4.62 -4.28
C VAL A 23 14.62 5.98 -4.58
N GLU A 24 15.40 7.00 -4.93
CA GLU A 24 14.85 8.31 -5.34
C GLU A 24 14.05 8.19 -6.64
N ALA A 25 14.55 7.46 -7.62
CA ALA A 25 13.84 7.18 -8.87
C ALA A 25 12.55 6.39 -8.64
N PHE A 26 12.61 5.35 -7.79
CA PHE A 26 11.43 4.58 -7.40
C PHE A 26 10.40 5.43 -6.68
N GLN A 27 10.81 6.24 -5.71
CA GLN A 27 9.90 7.12 -4.98
C GLN A 27 9.19 8.12 -5.91
N LYS A 28 9.90 8.67 -6.91
CA LYS A 28 9.28 9.54 -7.93
C LYS A 28 8.28 8.79 -8.80
N HIS A 29 8.60 7.55 -9.21
CA HIS A 29 7.68 6.69 -9.95
C HIS A 29 6.42 6.40 -9.14
N VAL A 30 6.57 5.97 -7.89
CA VAL A 30 5.47 5.69 -6.98
C VAL A 30 4.61 6.93 -6.73
N ALA A 31 5.22 8.10 -6.50
CA ALA A 31 4.46 9.33 -6.29
C ALA A 31 3.59 9.68 -7.51
N LYS A 32 4.10 9.42 -8.73
CA LYS A 32 3.32 9.56 -9.96
C LYS A 32 2.20 8.52 -10.02
N THR A 33 2.49 7.25 -9.74
CA THR A 33 1.49 6.18 -9.72
C THR A 33 0.40 6.45 -8.69
N ALA A 34 0.72 6.93 -7.49
CA ALA A 34 -0.26 7.27 -6.46
C ALA A 34 -1.21 8.41 -6.91
N LEU A 35 -0.73 9.37 -7.70
CA LEU A 35 -1.57 10.40 -8.30
C LEU A 35 -2.49 9.86 -9.39
N GLU A 36 -2.02 8.87 -10.16
CA GLU A 36 -2.80 8.18 -11.19
C GLU A 36 -3.89 7.31 -10.53
N MET A 37 -3.52 6.51 -9.52
CA MET A 37 -4.43 5.74 -8.68
C MET A 37 -5.51 6.63 -8.09
N TRP A 38 -5.17 7.78 -7.48
CA TRP A 38 -6.18 8.72 -6.94
C TRP A 38 -7.26 9.08 -7.97
N SER A 39 -6.88 9.24 -9.24
CA SER A 39 -7.81 9.65 -10.29
C SER A 39 -8.79 8.55 -10.71
N SER A 40 -8.58 7.31 -10.27
CA SER A 40 -9.43 6.15 -10.55
C SER A 40 -10.13 5.58 -9.30
N MET A 41 -9.98 6.20 -8.14
CA MET A 41 -10.39 5.62 -6.85
C MET A 41 -11.76 6.05 -6.35
N ASP A 42 -12.43 6.98 -7.05
CA ASP A 42 -13.87 7.27 -6.87
C ASP A 42 -14.69 6.15 -7.54
N LEU A 43 -14.65 4.97 -6.90
CA LEU A 43 -15.21 3.72 -7.44
C LEU A 43 -16.73 3.75 -7.44
N ASN A 44 -17.33 4.43 -6.46
CA ASN A 44 -18.77 4.61 -6.39
C ASN A 44 -19.29 5.85 -7.16
N GLN A 45 -18.38 6.66 -7.73
CA GLN A 45 -18.66 7.85 -8.55
C GLN A 45 -19.43 8.95 -7.80
N ASN A 46 -19.23 9.07 -6.49
CA ASN A 46 -19.88 10.08 -5.65
C ASN A 46 -19.08 11.40 -5.57
N GLY A 47 -17.86 11.44 -6.10
CA GLY A 47 -16.98 12.62 -6.14
C GLY A 47 -16.13 12.82 -4.88
N GLU A 48 -16.17 11.89 -3.93
CA GLU A 48 -15.30 11.79 -2.76
C GLU A 48 -14.52 10.47 -2.82
N PHE A 49 -13.42 10.35 -2.06
CA PHE A 49 -12.82 9.05 -1.77
C PHE A 49 -13.08 8.76 -0.29
N ASP A 50 -13.90 7.76 -0.03
CA ASP A 50 -14.41 7.47 1.30
C ASP A 50 -14.38 5.97 1.63
N ARG A 51 -15.00 5.60 2.76
CA ARG A 51 -15.04 4.22 3.21
C ARG A 51 -15.82 3.32 2.26
N ASP A 52 -16.81 3.87 1.57
CA ASP A 52 -17.63 3.12 0.61
C ASP A 52 -16.83 2.81 -0.67
N ASP A 53 -15.83 3.62 -1.03
CA ASP A 53 -14.87 3.27 -2.09
C ASP A 53 -13.95 2.11 -1.69
N LEU A 54 -13.46 2.09 -0.45
CA LEU A 54 -12.71 0.92 0.03
C LEU A 54 -13.58 -0.34 0.08
N GLN A 55 -14.87 -0.20 0.41
CA GLN A 55 -15.83 -1.30 0.33
C GLN A 55 -16.07 -1.74 -1.12
N ALA A 56 -16.13 -0.80 -2.07
CA ALA A 56 -16.24 -1.11 -3.50
C ALA A 56 -14.98 -1.81 -4.02
N ALA A 57 -13.79 -1.47 -3.51
CA ALA A 57 -12.55 -2.15 -3.85
C ALA A 57 -12.59 -3.64 -3.47
N ILE A 58 -13.19 -4.01 -2.34
CA ILE A 58 -13.40 -5.43 -1.98
C ILE A 58 -14.17 -6.13 -3.10
N SER A 59 -15.27 -5.54 -3.60
CA SER A 59 -16.06 -6.12 -4.69
C SER A 59 -15.30 -6.21 -6.01
N ASP A 60 -14.37 -5.30 -6.28
CA ASP A 60 -13.56 -5.29 -7.50
C ASP A 60 -12.50 -6.41 -7.51
N TYR A 61 -11.94 -6.72 -6.34
CA TYR A 61 -10.97 -7.81 -6.17
C TYR A 61 -11.61 -9.17 -5.90
N ASP A 62 -12.83 -9.24 -5.35
CA ASP A 62 -13.54 -10.47 -5.05
C ASP A 62 -14.04 -11.18 -6.33
N LEU A 63 -13.19 -12.05 -6.88
CA LEU A 63 -13.47 -12.75 -8.14
C LEU A 63 -14.55 -13.83 -8.00
N ASN A 64 -14.74 -14.36 -6.80
CA ASN A 64 -15.58 -15.52 -6.56
C ASN A 64 -16.96 -15.14 -5.96
N GLY A 65 -17.09 -13.92 -5.43
CA GLY A 65 -18.33 -13.33 -4.94
C GLY A 65 -18.70 -13.73 -3.51
N ASP A 66 -17.76 -14.18 -2.68
CA ASP A 66 -17.98 -14.57 -1.29
C ASP A 66 -17.85 -13.41 -0.28
N ASN A 67 -17.49 -12.22 -0.77
CA ASN A 67 -17.20 -10.99 -0.01
C ASN A 67 -15.91 -11.05 0.81
N GLU A 68 -15.01 -11.99 0.51
CA GLU A 68 -13.70 -12.13 1.15
C GLU A 68 -12.62 -12.09 0.08
N VAL A 69 -11.82 -11.02 0.03
CA VAL A 69 -10.70 -10.97 -0.91
C VAL A 69 -9.54 -11.80 -0.37
N THR A 70 -9.25 -12.91 -1.01
CA THR A 70 -8.06 -13.70 -0.71
C THR A 70 -6.81 -13.02 -1.23
N ARG A 71 -5.64 -13.40 -0.70
CA ARG A 71 -4.36 -12.93 -1.24
C ARG A 71 -4.20 -13.21 -2.75
N ALA A 72 -4.68 -14.35 -3.23
CA ALA A 72 -4.55 -14.72 -4.63
C ALA A 72 -5.39 -13.83 -5.55
N GLU A 73 -6.61 -13.49 -5.12
CA GLU A 73 -7.48 -12.54 -5.81
C GLU A 73 -6.89 -11.13 -5.83
N PHE A 74 -6.38 -10.68 -4.67
CA PHE A 74 -5.68 -9.40 -4.57
C PHE A 74 -4.45 -9.33 -5.50
N GLU A 75 -3.55 -10.30 -5.42
CA GLU A 75 -2.34 -10.37 -6.26
C GLU A 75 -2.72 -10.36 -7.75
N PHE A 76 -3.69 -11.16 -8.16
CA PHE A 76 -4.13 -11.21 -9.55
C PHE A 76 -4.66 -9.85 -10.04
N GLY A 77 -5.55 -9.21 -9.28
CA GLY A 77 -6.10 -7.90 -9.67
C GLY A 77 -5.03 -6.80 -9.66
N PHE A 78 -4.16 -6.79 -8.64
CA PHE A 78 -3.17 -5.74 -8.46
C PHE A 78 -2.07 -5.83 -9.50
N ASP A 79 -1.60 -7.04 -9.82
CA ASP A 79 -0.59 -7.26 -10.86
C ASP A 79 -1.10 -6.85 -12.26
N MET A 80 -2.40 -7.03 -12.52
CA MET A 80 -3.00 -6.58 -13.79
C MET A 80 -3.11 -5.06 -13.87
N ALA A 81 -3.49 -4.40 -12.77
CA ALA A 81 -3.65 -2.95 -12.72
C ALA A 81 -2.28 -2.24 -12.71
N GLU A 82 -1.35 -2.73 -11.90
CA GLU A 82 -0.07 -2.10 -11.59
C GLU A 82 1.11 -3.08 -11.76
N PRO A 83 1.39 -3.55 -12.99
CA PRO A 83 2.39 -4.60 -13.23
C PRO A 83 3.81 -4.20 -12.79
N THR A 84 4.11 -2.90 -12.71
CA THR A 84 5.41 -2.42 -12.21
C THR A 84 5.57 -2.53 -10.69
N LEU A 85 4.46 -2.72 -9.96
CA LEU A 85 4.42 -2.84 -8.51
C LEU A 85 4.05 -4.25 -8.03
N ALA A 86 3.87 -5.21 -8.95
CA ALA A 86 3.47 -6.59 -8.65
C ALA A 86 4.31 -7.26 -7.54
N ILE A 87 5.61 -6.96 -7.47
CA ILE A 87 6.51 -7.47 -6.43
C ILE A 87 6.07 -7.10 -4.99
N LEU A 88 5.27 -6.04 -4.84
CA LEU A 88 4.77 -5.55 -3.55
C LEU A 88 3.42 -6.15 -3.17
N ALA A 89 2.70 -6.79 -4.10
CA ALA A 89 1.30 -7.19 -3.93
C ALA A 89 1.08 -8.05 -2.67
N LYS A 90 1.96 -9.03 -2.45
CA LYS A 90 1.91 -9.89 -1.25
C LYS A 90 2.00 -9.10 0.05
N THR A 91 2.95 -8.16 0.14
CA THR A 91 3.17 -7.40 1.38
C THR A 91 2.14 -6.30 1.54
N LEU A 92 1.63 -5.76 0.43
CA LEU A 92 0.50 -4.84 0.42
C LEU A 92 -0.79 -5.50 0.88
N PHE A 93 -1.06 -6.76 0.49
CA PHE A 93 -2.20 -7.51 1.01
C PHE A 93 -2.16 -7.61 2.54
N ALA A 94 -0.99 -7.89 3.12
CA ALA A 94 -0.82 -7.97 4.57
C ALA A 94 -1.04 -6.61 5.29
N GLU A 95 -0.97 -5.49 4.57
CA GLU A 95 -1.34 -4.18 5.10
C GLU A 95 -2.86 -3.96 5.08
N TYR A 96 -3.60 -4.64 4.18
CA TYR A 96 -5.06 -4.59 4.12
C TYR A 96 -5.74 -5.63 5.03
N ASP A 97 -5.18 -6.83 5.16
CA ASP A 97 -5.61 -7.88 6.12
C ASP A 97 -5.16 -7.49 7.54
N GLU A 98 -5.80 -6.47 8.10
CA GLU A 98 -5.43 -5.86 9.38
C GLU A 98 -5.64 -6.83 10.54
N ASN A 99 -6.73 -7.58 10.49
CA ASN A 99 -7.08 -8.52 11.54
C ASN A 99 -6.29 -9.85 11.44
N GLN A 100 -5.60 -10.08 10.31
CA GLN A 100 -4.74 -11.23 10.02
C GLN A 100 -5.50 -12.56 9.97
N ASP A 101 -6.77 -12.55 9.52
CA ASP A 101 -7.55 -13.76 9.28
C ASP A 101 -7.33 -14.34 7.88
N GLY A 102 -6.51 -13.69 7.05
CA GLY A 102 -6.13 -14.15 5.72
C GLY A 102 -7.02 -13.61 4.61
N PHE A 103 -7.93 -12.69 4.93
CA PHE A 103 -8.87 -12.07 4.02
C PHE A 103 -8.78 -10.54 4.16
N PHE A 104 -8.97 -9.84 3.04
CA PHE A 104 -9.30 -8.43 3.09
C PHE A 104 -10.82 -8.31 2.95
N ASP A 105 -11.49 -7.94 4.04
CA ASP A 105 -12.94 -7.85 4.09
C ASP A 105 -13.44 -6.63 4.91
N SER A 106 -14.75 -6.57 5.14
CA SER A 106 -15.40 -5.48 5.87
C SER A 106 -14.85 -5.23 7.29
N LYS A 107 -14.24 -6.24 7.93
CA LYS A 107 -13.67 -6.16 9.28
C LYS A 107 -12.38 -5.34 9.31
N ASP A 108 -11.69 -5.22 8.18
CA ASP A 108 -10.41 -4.50 8.08
C ASP A 108 -10.59 -3.02 7.71
N LEU A 109 -11.72 -2.69 7.07
CA LEU A 109 -11.96 -1.37 6.49
C LEU A 109 -11.72 -0.21 7.45
N ASP A 110 -12.19 -0.33 8.70
CA ASP A 110 -12.13 0.78 9.67
C ASP A 110 -10.69 1.17 9.99
N GLY A 111 -9.79 0.20 10.14
CA GLY A 111 -8.41 0.50 10.46
C GLY A 111 -7.57 0.82 9.23
N VAL A 112 -7.86 0.24 8.06
CA VAL A 112 -7.28 0.67 6.77
C VAL A 112 -7.63 2.15 6.52
N TYR A 113 -8.91 2.50 6.64
CA TYR A 113 -9.40 3.86 6.46
C TYR A 113 -8.70 4.84 7.40
N LYS A 114 -8.60 4.48 8.68
CA LYS A 114 -7.92 5.30 9.69
C LYS A 114 -6.43 5.50 9.42
N ARG A 115 -5.75 4.56 8.75
CA ARG A 115 -4.36 4.73 8.33
C ARG A 115 -4.21 5.66 7.14
N MET A 116 -5.21 5.73 6.27
CA MET A 116 -5.21 6.65 5.14
C MET A 116 -5.55 8.08 5.59
N ASP A 117 -6.57 8.26 6.44
CA ASP A 117 -6.92 9.55 7.08
C ASP A 117 -5.91 9.88 8.22
N HIS A 118 -4.66 10.16 7.84
CA HIS A 118 -3.53 10.27 8.77
C HIS A 118 -2.92 11.67 8.90
N ILE A 119 -3.34 12.64 8.10
CA ILE A 119 -2.76 13.99 8.12
C ILE A 119 -3.71 14.95 8.83
N ILE A 120 -4.95 15.01 8.36
CA ILE A 120 -5.96 15.97 8.81
C ILE A 120 -6.88 15.33 9.85
N HIS A 121 -7.12 14.01 9.76
CA HIS A 121 -7.96 13.27 10.70
C HIS A 121 -9.39 13.82 10.77
N ASP A 122 -9.99 14.12 9.62
CA ASP A 122 -11.32 14.71 9.52
C ASP A 122 -12.42 13.70 9.17
N GLY A 123 -12.07 12.41 9.07
CA GLY A 123 -12.99 11.34 8.69
C GLY A 123 -13.28 11.31 7.18
N ARG A 124 -12.46 11.98 6.37
CA ARG A 124 -12.39 11.86 4.92
C ARG A 124 -10.96 11.56 4.51
N ILE A 125 -10.77 11.03 3.31
CA ILE A 125 -9.43 10.86 2.74
C ILE A 125 -9.25 11.89 1.63
N SER A 126 -8.47 12.93 1.92
CA SER A 126 -8.10 13.91 0.91
C SER A 126 -7.11 13.34 -0.11
N LYS A 127 -7.00 13.98 -1.27
CA LYS A 127 -5.95 13.68 -2.26
C LYS A 127 -4.54 13.69 -1.63
N ALA A 128 -4.29 14.63 -0.72
CA ALA A 128 -3.00 14.74 -0.05
C ALA A 128 -2.73 13.52 0.85
N GLU A 129 -3.72 13.09 1.62
CA GLU A 129 -3.64 11.88 2.46
C GLU A 129 -3.45 10.62 1.64
N PHE A 130 -4.26 10.42 0.60
CA PHE A 130 -4.14 9.27 -0.29
C PHE A 130 -2.74 9.20 -0.90
N THR A 131 -2.29 10.29 -1.52
CA THR A 131 -1.00 10.31 -2.23
C THR A 131 0.17 10.17 -1.27
N SER A 132 0.13 10.77 -0.07
CA SER A 132 1.17 10.57 0.95
C SER A 132 1.19 9.13 1.42
N TYR A 133 0.02 8.56 1.77
CA TYR A 133 -0.10 7.20 2.29
C TYR A 133 0.48 6.17 1.32
N TYR A 134 0.04 6.16 0.06
CA TYR A 134 0.53 5.18 -0.92
C TYR A 134 1.98 5.43 -1.32
N THR A 135 2.43 6.69 -1.38
CA THR A 135 3.84 6.99 -1.67
C THR A 135 4.75 6.43 -0.58
N GLU A 136 4.41 6.64 0.69
CA GLU A 136 5.17 6.18 1.84
C GLU A 136 5.11 4.66 1.99
N LEU A 137 3.92 4.08 1.87
CA LEU A 137 3.70 2.65 1.98
C LEU A 137 4.47 1.89 0.90
N LEU A 138 4.26 2.19 -0.37
CA LEU A 138 4.89 1.45 -1.47
C LEU A 138 6.42 1.63 -1.48
N THR A 139 6.92 2.82 -1.16
CA THR A 139 8.37 3.06 -0.98
C THR A 139 8.93 2.21 0.16
N THR A 140 8.21 2.13 1.29
CA THR A 140 8.60 1.27 2.41
C THR A 140 8.65 -0.18 2.00
N LEU A 141 7.59 -0.69 1.36
CA LEU A 141 7.50 -2.09 0.98
C LEU A 141 8.63 -2.48 0.02
N PHE A 142 8.97 -1.60 -0.92
CA PHE A 142 10.11 -1.79 -1.81
C PHE A 142 11.44 -1.87 -1.06
N LEU A 143 11.69 -0.96 -0.12
CA LEU A 143 12.91 -0.98 0.70
C LEU A 143 13.04 -2.25 1.55
N LEU A 144 11.93 -2.70 2.15
CA LEU A 144 11.89 -3.95 2.92
C LEU A 144 12.21 -5.16 2.03
N GLN A 145 11.67 -5.19 0.81
CA GLN A 145 11.93 -6.25 -0.16
C GLN A 145 13.41 -6.28 -0.57
N VAL A 146 13.99 -5.13 -0.92
CA VAL A 146 15.42 -5.01 -1.29
C VAL A 146 16.32 -5.44 -0.13
N GLN A 147 15.98 -5.08 1.11
CA GLN A 147 16.75 -5.48 2.29
C GLN A 147 16.67 -7.00 2.52
N ALA A 148 15.48 -7.59 2.42
CA ALA A 148 15.30 -9.03 2.58
C ALA A 148 16.10 -9.84 1.53
N GLU A 149 16.16 -9.36 0.29
CA GLU A 149 16.94 -9.98 -0.78
C GLU A 149 18.45 -9.91 -0.51
N LYS A 150 18.96 -8.75 -0.08
CA LYS A 150 20.37 -8.58 0.31
C LYS A 150 20.76 -9.51 1.46
N GLU A 151 19.90 -9.64 2.46
CA GLU A 151 20.13 -10.55 3.59
C GLU A 151 20.10 -12.02 3.18
N ALA A 152 19.18 -12.41 2.29
CA ALA A 152 19.12 -13.76 1.75
C ALA A 152 20.38 -14.11 0.96
N GLN A 153 20.87 -13.20 0.11
CA GLN A 153 22.11 -13.39 -0.65
C GLN A 153 23.34 -13.56 0.25
N ASN A 154 23.46 -12.74 1.29
CA ASN A 154 24.59 -12.81 2.24
C ASN A 154 24.62 -14.14 3.03
N LYS A 155 23.45 -14.74 3.32
CA LYS A 155 23.37 -16.06 3.98
C LYS A 155 23.73 -17.23 3.07
N VAL A 156 23.65 -17.07 1.76
CA VAL A 156 24.00 -18.13 0.79
C VAL A 156 25.49 -18.13 0.47
N LEU A 157 26.17 -16.98 0.64
CA LEU A 157 27.59 -16.79 0.31
C LEU A 157 28.54 -16.84 1.51
N GLY A 158 28.02 -16.85 2.75
CA GLY A 158 28.80 -16.94 3.99
C GLY A 158 28.68 -18.31 4.66
#